data_AF-A0A960XEA5-F1
#
_entry.id   AF-A0A960XEA5-F1
#
_cell.length_a   1.000
_cell.length_b   1.000
_cell.length_c   1.000
_cell.angle_alpha   90.00
_cell.angle_beta   90.00
_cell.angle_gamma   90.00
#
_symmetry.space_group_name_H-M   'P 1'
#
loop_
_entity.id
_entity.type
_entity.pdbx_description
1 polymer ?
#
loop_
_entity_poly.entity_id
_entity_poly.type
_entity_poly.pdbx_seq_one_letter_code
_entity_poly.pdbx_strand_id
1 'polypeptide(L)'
;MFRQGVNCDKFLNDVQALRGKLLDFQKCLPASEQILPSYEKEGLKAHVNDIAITIDCLYHSILDNPSITQVADEVSMLHAVRALEAILVDRRCLKFAEYAGENCAVTQQQICDHPLYSTFNLSLASLKSSFRPVTCYISYAPDSTSFVQQLKNDLDAAGIDICIDTSFGPEANRDLSKLQQEILSREFVLVIGSIEYGTKCRESRPSTTRDEARLISDRHHSQPDRILKVLLTGTCLKSFPIALAERQQHPLDFKSRDNYFSKAFAILEKLFESQLTKPELKTSFLAVKNRALNTLPATFLFSSAAADPPSLPPLVQCLRQSYQKFRYLERFIDMTPVPIEESFIQLALVQEEEQKDKERQTFSTFDHNSFEAIHKPKTVITLHELFQKDKTHLFIEGRAGIGKTTLCQYISYIWTKPELRKEKLGSWADRFELILWIPLRNLLQKE
;
A
#
# COMPACT_ATOMS: atom_id res chain seq x y z
N MET A 1 -3.67 32.33 25.38
CA MET A 1 -4.87 31.81 24.69
C MET A 1 -4.97 30.33 25.01
N PHE A 2 -6.05 29.92 25.67
CA PHE A 2 -6.18 28.64 26.36
C PHE A 2 -6.19 27.43 25.41
N ARG A 3 -5.54 26.36 25.86
CA ARG A 3 -5.49 25.02 25.25
C ARG A 3 -6.91 24.44 25.18
N GLN A 4 -7.31 23.94 24.01
CA GLN A 4 -8.48 23.06 23.91
C GLN A 4 -8.13 21.73 24.59
N GLY A 5 -8.80 21.42 25.70
CA GLY A 5 -8.61 20.16 26.42
C GLY A 5 -9.08 18.96 25.59
N VAL A 6 -8.36 17.85 25.70
CA VAL A 6 -8.78 16.57 25.13
C VAL A 6 -10.14 16.14 25.71
N ASN A 7 -11.06 15.78 24.83
CA ASN A 7 -12.32 15.15 25.21
C ASN A 7 -12.03 13.74 25.73
N CYS A 8 -12.04 13.56 27.05
CA CYS A 8 -11.76 12.29 27.72
C CYS A 8 -12.71 11.17 27.26
N ASP A 9 -13.95 11.50 26.93
CA ASP A 9 -14.93 10.53 26.43
C ASP A 9 -14.49 9.98 25.07
N LYS A 10 -13.92 10.81 24.20
CA LYS A 10 -13.38 10.36 22.91
C LYS A 10 -12.22 9.37 23.10
N PHE A 11 -11.29 9.68 24.01
CA PHE A 11 -10.15 8.79 24.27
C PHE A 11 -10.59 7.45 24.89
N LEU A 12 -11.54 7.49 25.83
CA LEU A 12 -12.09 6.27 26.42
C LEU A 12 -12.79 5.41 25.36
N ASN A 13 -13.52 6.04 24.43
CA ASN A 13 -14.13 5.37 23.28
C ASN A 13 -13.08 4.75 22.35
N ASP A 14 -11.96 5.43 22.09
CA ASP A 14 -10.87 4.91 21.24
C ASP A 14 -10.18 3.69 21.89
N VAL A 15 -9.90 3.74 23.20
CA VAL A 15 -9.34 2.61 23.95
C VAL A 15 -10.31 1.43 24.00
N GLN A 16 -11.60 1.69 24.21
CA GLN A 16 -12.64 0.66 24.21
C GLN A 16 -12.82 0.03 22.82
N ALA A 17 -12.72 0.82 21.74
CA ALA A 17 -12.73 0.31 20.37
C ALA A 17 -11.52 -0.58 20.07
N LEU A 18 -10.33 -0.19 20.54
CA LEU A 18 -9.10 -0.98 20.39
C LEU A 18 -9.21 -2.32 21.13
N ARG A 19 -9.74 -2.30 22.36
CA ARG A 19 -10.02 -3.49 23.17
C ARG A 19 -11.00 -4.44 22.46
N GLY A 20 -12.07 -3.89 21.85
CA GLY A 20 -13.02 -4.68 21.05
C GLY A 20 -12.34 -5.40 19.87
N LYS A 21 -11.52 -4.67 19.10
CA LYS A 21 -10.76 -5.25 17.98
C LYS A 21 -9.81 -6.36 18.42
N LEU A 22 -9.15 -6.20 19.56
CA LEU A 22 -8.23 -7.20 20.09
C LEU A 22 -8.95 -8.47 20.57
N LEU A 23 -10.10 -8.32 21.22
CA LEU A 23 -10.94 -9.45 21.63
C LEU A 23 -11.47 -10.23 20.42
N ASP A 24 -11.86 -9.53 19.35
CA ASP A 24 -12.28 -10.18 18.11
C ASP A 24 -11.10 -10.90 17.44
N PHE A 25 -9.90 -10.33 17.47
CA PHE A 25 -8.68 -11.00 17.02
C PHE A 25 -8.37 -12.27 17.83
N GLN A 26 -8.50 -12.23 19.16
CA GLN A 26 -8.29 -13.40 20.04
C GLN A 26 -9.30 -14.53 19.74
N LYS A 27 -10.55 -14.21 19.37
CA LYS A 27 -11.53 -15.22 18.95
C LYS A 27 -11.16 -15.90 17.63
N CYS A 28 -10.40 -15.24 16.76
CA CYS A 28 -9.95 -15.77 15.48
C CYS A 28 -8.63 -16.57 15.57
N LEU A 29 -7.91 -16.51 16.70
CA LEU A 29 -6.66 -17.23 16.93
C LEU A 29 -6.78 -18.78 16.76
N PRO A 30 -7.85 -19.44 17.27
CA PRO A 30 -7.96 -20.90 17.16
C PRO A 30 -8.09 -21.43 15.71
N ALA A 31 -8.68 -20.64 14.80
CA ALA A 31 -8.79 -21.02 13.39
C ALA A 31 -7.44 -20.92 12.65
N SER A 32 -6.62 -19.94 13.03
CA SER A 32 -5.29 -19.69 12.45
C SER A 32 -4.19 -20.58 13.04
N GLU A 33 -4.40 -21.18 14.22
CA GLU A 33 -3.50 -22.17 14.83
C GLU A 33 -3.32 -23.44 13.98
N GLN A 34 -4.21 -23.76 13.03
CA GLN A 34 -4.05 -24.92 12.14
C GLN A 34 -2.98 -24.73 11.05
N ILE A 35 -2.53 -23.50 10.83
CA ILE A 35 -1.75 -23.12 9.63
C ILE A 35 -0.28 -22.81 9.98
N LEU A 36 0.04 -22.53 11.25
CA LEU A 36 1.38 -22.11 11.68
C LEU A 36 2.26 -23.26 12.22
N PRO A 37 3.60 -23.15 12.11
CA PRO A 37 4.55 -23.99 12.86
C PRO A 37 4.43 -23.77 14.38
N SER A 38 4.63 -24.81 15.19
CA SER A 38 4.41 -24.79 16.65
C SER A 38 5.15 -23.68 17.41
N TYR A 39 6.37 -23.33 16.99
CA TYR A 39 7.19 -22.31 17.66
C TYR A 39 6.71 -20.86 17.40
N GLU A 40 6.01 -20.61 16.29
CA GLU A 40 5.40 -19.29 16.00
C GLU A 40 4.07 -19.10 16.74
N LYS A 41 3.38 -20.20 17.09
CA LYS A 41 2.10 -20.17 17.82
C LYS A 41 2.25 -19.60 19.23
N GLU A 42 3.24 -20.09 19.98
CA GLU A 42 3.43 -19.69 21.37
C GLU A 42 3.91 -18.24 21.48
N GLY A 43 4.80 -17.81 20.58
CA GLY A 43 5.28 -16.43 20.54
C GLY A 43 4.18 -15.42 20.19
N LEU A 44 3.31 -15.75 19.24
CA LEU A 44 2.19 -14.88 18.87
C LEU A 44 1.15 -14.80 19.99
N LYS A 45 0.82 -15.93 20.63
CA LYS A 45 -0.14 -15.98 21.73
C LYS A 45 0.34 -15.20 22.95
N ALA A 46 1.63 -15.30 23.28
CA ALA A 46 2.23 -14.50 24.34
C ALA A 46 2.14 -13.00 24.02
N HIS A 47 2.50 -12.59 22.81
CA HIS A 47 2.50 -11.18 22.41
C HIS A 47 1.10 -10.56 22.40
N VAL A 48 0.09 -11.29 21.91
CA VAL A 48 -1.31 -10.84 21.90
C VAL A 48 -1.87 -10.72 23.31
N ASN A 49 -1.51 -11.65 24.21
CA ASN A 49 -1.88 -11.55 25.62
C ASN A 49 -1.22 -10.38 26.33
N ASP A 50 0.06 -10.11 26.07
CA ASP A 50 0.77 -8.96 26.67
C ASP A 50 0.14 -7.63 26.25
N ILE A 51 -0.26 -7.51 24.98
CA ILE A 51 -1.00 -6.34 24.46
C ILE A 51 -2.37 -6.21 25.12
N ALA A 52 -3.10 -7.31 25.29
CA ALA A 52 -4.41 -7.32 25.95
C ALA A 52 -4.33 -6.86 27.40
N ILE A 53 -3.37 -7.41 28.16
CA ILE A 53 -3.10 -7.02 29.55
C ILE A 53 -2.75 -5.53 29.62
N THR A 54 -1.91 -5.04 28.71
CA THR A 54 -1.51 -3.63 28.67
C THR A 54 -2.71 -2.70 28.42
N ILE A 55 -3.59 -3.05 27.48
CA ILE A 55 -4.80 -2.27 27.17
C ILE A 55 -5.77 -2.29 28.34
N ASP A 56 -5.99 -3.44 28.98
CA ASP A 56 -6.87 -3.56 30.15
C ASP A 56 -6.31 -2.77 31.34
N CYS A 57 -5.00 -2.83 31.60
CA CYS A 57 -4.36 -2.03 32.63
C CYS A 57 -4.51 -0.53 32.38
N LEU A 58 -4.35 -0.08 31.13
CA LEU A 58 -4.57 1.32 30.74
C LEU A 58 -6.03 1.74 30.94
N TYR A 59 -6.96 0.92 30.47
CA TYR A 59 -8.40 1.18 30.60
C TYR A 59 -8.84 1.31 32.07
N HIS A 60 -8.42 0.37 32.93
CA HIS A 60 -8.75 0.41 34.35
C HIS A 60 -8.04 1.56 35.09
N SER A 61 -6.79 1.88 34.74
CA SER A 61 -6.09 3.03 35.33
C SER A 61 -6.77 4.37 35.02
N ILE A 62 -7.38 4.50 33.85
CA ILE A 62 -8.15 5.69 33.44
C ILE A 62 -9.48 5.76 34.20
N LEU A 63 -10.17 4.64 34.38
CA LEU A 63 -11.44 4.57 35.11
C LEU A 63 -11.27 4.83 36.61
N ASP A 64 -10.22 4.29 37.22
CA ASP A 64 -10.01 4.33 38.67
C ASP A 64 -9.44 5.69 39.14
N ASN A 65 -8.79 6.45 38.26
CA ASN A 65 -8.22 7.76 38.57
C ASN A 65 -8.44 8.78 37.45
N PRO A 66 -9.66 9.34 37.31
CA PRO A 66 -9.96 10.31 36.26
C PRO A 66 -9.09 11.58 36.33
N SER A 67 -8.48 11.89 37.48
CA SER A 67 -7.56 13.01 37.69
C SER A 67 -6.14 12.79 37.13
N ILE A 68 -5.73 11.55 36.81
CA ILE A 68 -4.43 11.27 36.15
C ILE A 68 -4.37 11.84 34.73
N THR A 69 -5.53 12.08 34.09
CA THR A 69 -5.62 12.75 32.78
C THR A 69 -5.13 14.20 32.79
N GLN A 70 -4.99 14.84 33.95
CA GLN A 70 -4.38 16.18 34.05
C GLN A 70 -2.84 16.16 34.12
N VAL A 71 -2.23 15.01 34.46
CA VAL A 71 -0.78 14.90 34.70
C VAL A 71 -0.06 14.04 33.65
N ALA A 72 -0.77 13.12 32.99
CA ALA A 72 -0.22 12.40 31.84
C ALA A 72 -0.18 13.33 30.63
N ASP A 73 1.03 13.68 30.18
CA ASP A 73 1.27 14.46 28.96
C ASP A 73 0.46 13.86 27.80
N GLU A 74 -0.40 14.66 27.15
CA GLU A 74 -1.26 14.27 26.01
C GLU A 74 -0.46 13.52 24.94
N VAL A 75 0.83 13.87 24.83
CA VAL A 75 1.81 13.26 23.94
C VAL A 75 2.13 11.82 24.33
N SER A 76 2.24 11.49 25.62
CA SER A 76 2.57 10.14 26.09
C SER A 76 1.43 9.15 25.88
N MET A 77 0.19 9.58 26.09
CA MET A 77 -0.99 8.72 25.85
C MET A 77 -1.27 8.53 24.35
N LEU A 78 -1.08 9.57 23.54
CA LEU A 78 -1.17 9.45 22.08
C LEU A 78 -0.03 8.56 21.52
N HIS A 79 1.18 8.64 22.09
CA HIS A 79 2.27 7.73 21.73
C HIS A 79 2.01 6.30 22.18
N ALA A 80 1.34 6.06 23.31
CA ALA A 80 0.96 4.72 23.74
C ALA A 80 -0.08 4.11 22.79
N VAL A 81 -1.11 4.86 22.39
CA VAL A 81 -2.08 4.41 21.39
C VAL A 81 -1.41 4.18 20.04
N ARG A 82 -0.53 5.08 19.59
CA ARG A 82 0.21 4.92 18.33
C ARG A 82 1.24 3.80 18.38
N ALA A 83 1.83 3.52 19.53
CA ALA A 83 2.72 2.38 19.72
C ALA A 83 1.92 1.07 19.68
N LEU A 84 0.72 1.03 20.28
CA LEU A 84 -0.19 -0.10 20.17
C LEU A 84 -0.68 -0.31 18.73
N GLU A 85 -1.02 0.76 18.02
CA GLU A 85 -1.32 0.71 16.58
C GLU A 85 -0.10 0.25 15.77
N ALA A 86 1.11 0.71 16.10
CA ALA A 86 2.35 0.30 15.43
C ALA A 86 2.72 -1.16 15.71
N ILE A 87 2.45 -1.66 16.92
CA ILE A 87 2.63 -3.07 17.30
C ILE A 87 1.61 -3.95 16.56
N LEU A 88 0.37 -3.49 16.38
CA LEU A 88 -0.61 -4.12 15.50
C LEU A 88 -0.19 -4.09 14.02
N VAL A 89 0.70 -3.16 13.64
CA VAL A 89 1.30 -2.99 12.31
C VAL A 89 2.68 -3.65 12.18
N ASP A 90 3.21 -4.35 13.21
CA ASP A 90 4.44 -5.16 13.11
C ASP A 90 4.31 -6.11 11.91
N ARG A 91 5.37 -6.26 11.11
CA ARG A 91 5.42 -7.14 9.92
C ARG A 91 4.97 -8.57 10.18
N ARG A 92 5.09 -9.08 11.41
CA ARG A 92 4.55 -10.40 11.81
C ARG A 92 3.03 -10.36 11.96
N CYS A 93 2.49 -9.31 12.55
CA CYS A 93 1.05 -9.04 12.62
C CYS A 93 0.46 -8.64 11.26
N LEU A 94 1.20 -8.00 10.35
CA LEU A 94 0.78 -7.71 8.98
C LEU A 94 0.76 -8.97 8.11
N LYS A 95 1.80 -9.81 8.15
CA LYS A 95 1.75 -11.12 7.49
C LYS A 95 0.63 -11.99 8.04
N PHE A 96 0.36 -11.87 9.34
CA PHE A 96 -0.74 -12.55 10.00
C PHE A 96 -2.09 -11.90 9.74
N ALA A 97 -2.21 -10.58 9.53
CA ALA A 97 -3.44 -9.90 9.11
C ALA A 97 -3.70 -10.10 7.61
N GLU A 98 -2.66 -10.36 6.82
CA GLU A 98 -2.74 -10.87 5.44
C GLU A 98 -3.19 -12.34 5.42
N TYR A 99 -2.84 -13.15 6.44
CA TYR A 99 -3.21 -14.57 6.55
C TYR A 99 -4.55 -14.84 7.25
N ALA A 100 -4.81 -14.11 8.34
CA ALA A 100 -6.03 -14.09 9.15
C ALA A 100 -7.02 -13.04 8.64
N GLY A 101 -6.68 -12.35 7.56
CA GLY A 101 -7.55 -11.48 6.78
C GLY A 101 -8.60 -12.26 6.02
N GLU A 102 -9.34 -13.14 6.70
CA GLU A 102 -10.60 -13.71 6.20
C GLU A 102 -11.69 -12.63 6.00
N ASN A 103 -11.40 -11.33 6.16
CA ASN A 103 -12.40 -10.26 6.02
C ASN A 103 -11.89 -8.91 5.47
N CYS A 104 -10.74 -8.84 4.78
CA CYS A 104 -10.23 -7.57 4.23
C CYS A 104 -10.51 -7.34 2.74
N ALA A 105 -11.29 -8.20 2.06
CA ALA A 105 -11.83 -7.84 0.77
C ALA A 105 -12.70 -6.59 0.92
N VAL A 106 -12.53 -5.59 0.04
CA VAL A 106 -13.39 -4.41 0.02
C VAL A 106 -14.84 -4.90 -0.09
N THR A 107 -15.64 -4.65 0.93
CA THR A 107 -17.02 -5.17 0.95
C THR A 107 -17.86 -4.41 -0.06
N GLN A 108 -18.94 -5.04 -0.54
CA GLN A 108 -19.91 -4.36 -1.39
C GLN A 108 -20.40 -3.05 -0.75
N GLN A 109 -20.71 -3.09 0.55
CA GLN A 109 -21.14 -1.92 1.30
C GLN A 109 -20.08 -0.82 1.29
N GLN A 110 -18.80 -1.17 1.48
CA GLN A 110 -17.69 -0.21 1.42
C GLN A 110 -17.51 0.43 0.03
N ILE A 111 -17.81 -0.29 -1.05
CA ILE A 111 -17.78 0.26 -2.41
C ILE A 111 -18.95 1.22 -2.60
N CYS A 112 -20.17 0.78 -2.25
CA CYS A 112 -21.39 1.57 -2.38
C CYS A 112 -21.36 2.86 -1.55
N ASP A 113 -20.78 2.82 -0.36
CA ASP A 113 -20.67 3.97 0.54
C ASP A 113 -19.54 4.93 0.15
N HIS A 114 -18.72 4.59 -0.84
CA HIS A 114 -17.63 5.45 -1.27
C HIS A 114 -18.16 6.70 -1.98
N PRO A 115 -17.65 7.92 -1.69
CA PRO A 115 -18.16 9.16 -2.29
C PRO A 115 -18.15 9.19 -3.83
N LEU A 116 -17.20 8.48 -4.44
CA LEU A 116 -17.08 8.37 -5.90
C LEU A 116 -18.12 7.47 -6.55
N TYR A 117 -18.79 6.60 -5.80
CA TYR A 117 -19.60 5.52 -6.36
C TYR A 117 -20.78 6.03 -7.20
N SER A 118 -21.45 7.11 -6.77
CA SER A 118 -22.54 7.72 -7.52
C SER A 118 -22.07 8.25 -8.89
N THR A 119 -20.95 8.97 -8.92
CA THR A 119 -20.38 9.49 -10.17
C THR A 119 -19.82 8.38 -11.05
N PHE A 120 -19.21 7.36 -10.44
CA PHE A 120 -18.76 6.16 -11.13
C PHE A 120 -19.93 5.46 -11.83
N ASN A 121 -21.04 5.20 -11.13
CA ASN A 121 -22.19 4.51 -11.71
C ASN A 121 -22.83 5.29 -12.88
N LEU A 122 -22.98 6.62 -12.73
CA LEU A 122 -23.42 7.49 -13.84
C LEU A 122 -22.46 7.43 -15.04
N SER A 123 -21.17 7.33 -14.77
CA SER A 123 -20.12 7.22 -15.79
C SER A 123 -20.21 5.88 -16.54
N LEU A 124 -20.47 4.78 -15.84
CA LEU A 124 -20.65 3.46 -16.45
C LEU A 124 -21.86 3.42 -17.39
N ALA A 125 -22.99 4.00 -16.97
CA ALA A 125 -24.19 4.08 -17.81
C ALA A 125 -23.94 4.81 -19.14
N SER A 126 -23.06 5.82 -19.14
CA SER A 126 -22.65 6.53 -20.37
C SER A 126 -21.80 5.67 -21.31
N LEU A 127 -21.06 4.69 -20.79
CA LEU A 127 -20.30 3.75 -21.63
C LEU A 127 -21.24 2.77 -22.32
N LYS A 128 -22.27 2.29 -21.62
CA LYS A 128 -23.21 1.30 -22.15
C LYS A 128 -23.88 1.71 -23.46
N SER A 129 -24.17 2.99 -23.66
CA SER A 129 -24.76 3.50 -24.91
C SER A 129 -23.74 3.72 -26.03
N SER A 130 -22.45 3.81 -25.70
CA SER A 130 -21.38 4.21 -26.62
C SER A 130 -20.61 3.04 -27.22
N PHE A 131 -20.63 1.88 -26.56
CA PHE A 131 -19.83 0.71 -26.93
C PHE A 131 -20.71 -0.48 -27.35
N ARG A 132 -20.20 -1.33 -28.23
CA ARG A 132 -20.84 -2.61 -28.52
C ARG A 132 -20.76 -3.51 -27.27
N PRO A 133 -21.77 -4.35 -27.02
CA PRO A 133 -21.72 -5.31 -25.92
C PRO A 133 -20.50 -6.22 -26.03
N VAL A 134 -19.77 -6.37 -24.92
CA VAL A 134 -18.65 -7.31 -24.78
C VAL A 134 -19.11 -8.43 -23.85
N THR A 135 -18.79 -9.68 -24.17
CA THR A 135 -19.16 -10.82 -23.33
C THR A 135 -17.99 -11.26 -22.46
N CYS A 136 -18.25 -11.48 -21.16
CA CYS A 136 -17.22 -11.85 -20.20
C CYS A 136 -17.68 -13.00 -19.30
N TYR A 137 -16.78 -13.95 -19.04
CA TYR A 137 -16.97 -14.99 -18.03
C TYR A 137 -16.17 -14.64 -16.77
N ILE A 138 -16.79 -14.69 -15.58
CA ILE A 138 -16.09 -14.51 -14.31
C ILE A 138 -15.95 -15.85 -13.60
N SER A 139 -14.69 -16.27 -13.45
CA SER A 139 -14.27 -17.42 -12.65
C SER A 139 -13.78 -16.94 -11.28
N TYR A 140 -14.32 -17.48 -10.20
CA TYR A 140 -14.04 -17.02 -8.83
C TYR A 140 -14.31 -18.14 -7.81
N ALA A 141 -14.14 -17.87 -6.51
CA ALA A 141 -14.53 -18.77 -5.42
C ALA A 141 -15.61 -18.13 -4.52
N PRO A 142 -16.48 -18.92 -3.86
CA PRO A 142 -17.75 -18.44 -3.29
C PRO A 142 -17.59 -17.53 -2.06
N ASP A 143 -16.46 -17.60 -1.38
CA ASP A 143 -16.02 -16.68 -0.33
C ASP A 143 -15.96 -15.21 -0.80
N SER A 144 -15.74 -15.00 -2.10
CA SER A 144 -15.62 -13.67 -2.69
C SER A 144 -16.95 -13.10 -3.23
N THR A 145 -18.08 -13.77 -2.98
CA THR A 145 -19.39 -13.52 -3.61
C THR A 145 -19.83 -12.06 -3.60
N SER A 146 -19.70 -11.32 -2.49
CA SER A 146 -20.18 -9.93 -2.43
C SER A 146 -19.38 -8.98 -3.32
N PHE A 147 -18.04 -9.13 -3.34
CA PHE A 147 -17.18 -8.33 -4.21
C PHE A 147 -17.43 -8.67 -5.68
N VAL A 148 -17.51 -9.97 -5.99
CA VAL A 148 -17.74 -10.44 -7.36
C VAL A 148 -19.09 -9.98 -7.88
N GLN A 149 -20.12 -10.02 -7.03
CA GLN A 149 -21.44 -9.52 -7.40
C GLN A 149 -21.44 -8.01 -7.65
N GLN A 150 -20.71 -7.25 -6.83
CA GLN A 150 -20.58 -5.80 -7.03
C GLN A 150 -19.83 -5.49 -8.34
N LEU A 151 -18.70 -6.15 -8.58
CA LEU A 151 -17.95 -6.00 -9.82
C LEU A 151 -18.78 -6.38 -11.04
N LYS A 152 -19.56 -7.46 -10.95
CA LYS A 152 -20.51 -7.86 -12.01
C LYS A 152 -21.54 -6.76 -12.28
N ASN A 153 -22.17 -6.22 -11.24
CA ASN A 153 -23.16 -5.16 -11.39
C ASN A 153 -22.55 -3.92 -12.06
N ASP A 154 -21.32 -3.54 -11.68
CA ASP A 154 -20.61 -2.40 -12.25
C ASP A 154 -20.25 -2.61 -13.72
N LEU A 155 -19.76 -3.79 -14.08
CA LEU A 155 -19.44 -4.12 -15.46
C LEU A 155 -20.71 -4.30 -16.34
N ASP A 156 -21.81 -4.85 -15.79
CA ASP A 156 -23.12 -4.91 -16.45
C ASP A 156 -23.68 -3.49 -16.71
N ALA A 157 -23.48 -2.58 -15.75
CA ALA A 157 -23.83 -1.17 -15.89
C ALA A 157 -23.03 -0.48 -17.00
N ALA A 158 -21.80 -0.94 -17.25
CA ALA A 158 -20.97 -0.51 -18.39
C ALA A 158 -21.37 -1.12 -19.74
N GLY A 159 -22.34 -2.05 -19.77
CA GLY A 159 -22.81 -2.73 -20.98
C GLY A 159 -22.05 -4.01 -21.32
N ILE A 160 -21.32 -4.60 -20.38
CA ILE A 160 -20.68 -5.90 -20.55
C ILE A 160 -21.70 -6.99 -20.17
N ASP A 161 -21.84 -8.01 -21.00
CA ASP A 161 -22.69 -9.17 -20.70
C ASP A 161 -21.88 -10.21 -19.91
N ILE A 162 -22.17 -10.30 -18.61
CA ILE A 162 -21.42 -11.14 -17.67
C ILE A 162 -22.14 -12.43 -17.34
N CYS A 163 -21.42 -13.53 -17.54
CA CYS A 163 -21.71 -14.82 -16.96
C CYS A 163 -20.80 -15.07 -15.75
N ILE A 164 -21.41 -15.32 -14.59
CA ILE A 164 -20.70 -15.68 -13.35
C ILE A 164 -20.71 -17.19 -13.19
N ASP A 165 -19.61 -17.75 -12.68
CA ASP A 165 -19.60 -19.13 -12.23
C ASP A 165 -20.43 -19.37 -10.94
N THR A 166 -21.70 -19.73 -11.07
CA THR A 166 -22.55 -20.06 -9.90
C THR A 166 -22.38 -21.49 -9.38
N SER A 167 -21.38 -22.25 -9.84
CA SER A 167 -21.30 -23.70 -9.64
C SER A 167 -20.85 -24.19 -8.25
N PHE A 168 -20.78 -23.31 -7.25
CA PHE A 168 -20.28 -23.63 -5.92
C PHE A 168 -21.27 -24.33 -4.96
N GLY A 169 -22.36 -24.89 -5.48
CA GLY A 169 -23.29 -25.69 -4.69
C GLY A 169 -22.77 -27.12 -4.40
N PRO A 170 -23.14 -27.75 -3.28
CA PRO A 170 -22.80 -29.15 -2.97
C PRO A 170 -23.40 -30.17 -3.97
N GLU A 171 -24.29 -29.73 -4.85
CA GLU A 171 -24.92 -30.54 -5.91
C GLU A 171 -24.25 -30.38 -7.30
N ALA A 172 -23.02 -29.91 -7.38
CA ALA A 172 -22.35 -29.54 -8.63
C ALA A 172 -21.95 -30.73 -9.54
N ASN A 173 -22.91 -31.55 -9.95
CA ASN A 173 -22.87 -32.26 -11.23
C ASN A 173 -23.18 -31.27 -12.36
N ARG A 174 -22.36 -30.21 -12.48
CA ARG A 174 -22.48 -29.31 -13.62
C ARG A 174 -22.01 -30.07 -14.85
N ASP A 175 -22.82 -30.04 -15.90
CA ASP A 175 -22.42 -30.56 -17.20
C ASP A 175 -21.17 -29.80 -17.69
N LEU A 176 -20.04 -30.51 -17.74
CA LEU A 176 -18.76 -29.99 -18.23
C LEU A 176 -18.88 -29.40 -19.64
N SER A 177 -19.77 -29.96 -20.46
CA SER A 177 -20.05 -29.46 -21.81
C SER A 177 -20.63 -28.05 -21.78
N LYS A 178 -21.54 -27.79 -20.83
CA LYS A 178 -22.14 -26.46 -20.63
C LYS A 178 -21.11 -25.47 -20.12
N LEU A 179 -20.29 -25.86 -19.15
CA LEU A 179 -19.20 -25.02 -18.63
C LEU A 179 -18.21 -24.66 -19.74
N GLN A 180 -17.79 -25.64 -20.53
CA GLN A 180 -16.90 -25.45 -21.67
C GLN A 180 -17.53 -24.51 -22.70
N GLN A 181 -18.81 -24.68 -23.02
CA GLN A 181 -19.52 -23.79 -23.94
C GLN A 181 -19.60 -22.35 -23.39
N GLU A 182 -19.88 -22.17 -22.10
CA GLU A 182 -19.92 -20.87 -21.45
C GLU A 182 -18.56 -20.18 -21.47
N ILE A 183 -17.46 -20.89 -21.18
CA ILE A 183 -16.12 -20.28 -21.22
C ILE A 183 -15.72 -19.97 -22.66
N LEU A 184 -15.91 -20.88 -23.61
CA LEU A 184 -15.44 -20.71 -25.00
C LEU A 184 -16.26 -19.70 -25.80
N SER A 185 -17.55 -19.53 -25.50
CA SER A 185 -18.42 -18.57 -26.20
C SER A 185 -18.19 -17.11 -25.83
N ARG A 186 -17.48 -16.83 -24.74
CA ARG A 186 -17.27 -15.47 -24.22
C ARG A 186 -16.03 -14.84 -24.82
N GLU A 187 -16.04 -13.54 -25.08
CA GLU A 187 -14.88 -12.83 -25.63
C GLU A 187 -13.72 -12.78 -24.62
N PHE A 188 -14.02 -12.60 -23.33
CA PHE A 188 -13.03 -12.49 -22.26
C PHE A 188 -13.35 -13.43 -21.09
N VAL A 189 -12.31 -13.76 -20.31
CA VAL A 189 -12.41 -14.47 -19.04
C VAL A 189 -11.69 -13.67 -17.97
N LEU A 190 -12.41 -13.32 -16.90
CA LEU A 190 -11.87 -12.70 -15.70
C LEU A 190 -11.67 -13.78 -14.65
N VAL A 191 -10.44 -13.98 -14.19
CA VAL A 191 -10.08 -14.95 -13.16
C VAL A 191 -9.81 -14.21 -11.88
N ILE A 192 -10.63 -14.46 -10.86
CA ILE A 192 -10.52 -13.83 -9.55
C ILE A 192 -9.78 -14.79 -8.61
N GLY A 193 -8.52 -14.45 -8.33
CA GLY A 193 -7.65 -15.25 -7.48
C GLY A 193 -7.98 -15.06 -6.00
N SER A 194 -8.49 -16.12 -5.37
CA SER A 194 -8.60 -16.28 -3.91
C SER A 194 -7.76 -17.44 -3.39
N ILE A 195 -7.56 -17.53 -2.07
CA ILE A 195 -6.81 -18.64 -1.45
C ILE A 195 -7.54 -19.96 -1.72
N GLU A 196 -8.86 -19.94 -1.64
CA GLU A 196 -9.79 -21.04 -1.89
C GLU A 196 -9.72 -21.48 -3.35
N TYR A 197 -9.74 -20.53 -4.28
CA TYR A 197 -9.60 -20.81 -5.71
C TYR A 197 -8.28 -21.54 -6.00
N GLY A 198 -7.17 -21.02 -5.47
CA GLY A 198 -5.86 -21.64 -5.60
C GLY A 198 -5.75 -23.02 -4.93
N THR A 199 -6.43 -23.21 -3.80
CA THR A 199 -6.46 -24.49 -3.07
C THR A 199 -7.25 -25.54 -3.86
N LYS A 200 -8.44 -25.20 -4.35
CA LYS A 200 -9.27 -26.09 -5.17
C LYS A 200 -8.59 -26.50 -6.47
N CYS A 201 -7.81 -25.60 -7.07
CA CYS A 201 -7.00 -25.93 -8.25
C CYS A 201 -5.91 -26.96 -7.97
N ARG A 202 -5.45 -27.09 -6.72
CA ARG A 202 -4.37 -28.01 -6.31
C ARG A 202 -4.86 -29.33 -5.71
N GLU A 203 -6.08 -29.38 -5.19
CA GLU A 203 -6.65 -30.59 -4.63
C GLU A 203 -6.60 -31.75 -5.63
N SER A 204 -6.24 -32.94 -5.18
CA SER A 204 -5.94 -34.11 -6.03
C SER A 204 -7.18 -34.71 -6.70
N ARG A 205 -8.38 -34.44 -6.16
CA ARG A 205 -9.64 -35.05 -6.63
C ARG A 205 -10.14 -34.34 -7.90
N PRO A 206 -10.78 -35.07 -8.83
CA PRO A 206 -11.49 -34.44 -9.93
C PRO A 206 -12.57 -33.52 -9.36
N SER A 207 -12.54 -32.25 -9.74
CA SER A 207 -13.55 -31.26 -9.39
C SER A 207 -13.85 -30.44 -10.64
N THR A 208 -15.08 -29.95 -10.76
CA THR A 208 -15.48 -29.01 -11.81
C THR A 208 -14.54 -27.80 -11.87
N THR A 209 -14.04 -27.33 -10.72
CA THR A 209 -13.04 -26.25 -10.62
C THR A 209 -11.71 -26.60 -11.27
N ARG A 210 -11.26 -27.87 -11.21
CA ARG A 210 -10.02 -28.28 -11.88
C ARG A 210 -10.19 -28.29 -13.40
N ASP A 211 -11.31 -28.79 -13.90
CA ASP A 211 -11.60 -28.80 -15.34
C ASP A 211 -11.79 -27.37 -15.86
N GLU A 212 -12.44 -26.50 -15.09
CA GLU A 212 -12.51 -25.07 -15.33
C GLU A 212 -11.11 -24.45 -15.41
N ALA A 213 -10.27 -24.65 -14.40
CA ALA A 213 -8.91 -24.12 -14.35
C ALA A 213 -8.06 -24.62 -15.53
N ARG A 214 -8.28 -25.86 -15.98
CA ARG A 214 -7.65 -26.43 -17.18
C ARG A 214 -8.12 -25.72 -18.44
N LEU A 215 -9.43 -25.55 -18.64
CA LEU A 215 -10.00 -24.84 -19.79
C LEU A 215 -9.50 -23.39 -19.85
N ILE A 216 -9.46 -22.71 -18.71
CA ILE A 216 -8.93 -21.34 -18.60
C ILE A 216 -7.43 -21.33 -18.91
N SER A 217 -6.67 -22.31 -18.44
CA SER A 217 -5.24 -22.43 -18.73
C SER A 217 -4.99 -22.66 -20.21
N ASP A 218 -5.71 -23.58 -20.84
CA ASP A 218 -5.61 -23.86 -22.29
C ASP A 218 -5.97 -22.62 -23.12
N ARG A 219 -7.00 -21.89 -22.69
CA ARG A 219 -7.37 -20.61 -23.30
C ARG A 219 -6.30 -19.54 -23.08
N HIS A 220 -5.68 -19.47 -21.90
CA HIS A 220 -4.59 -18.53 -21.64
C HIS A 220 -3.36 -18.81 -22.49
N HIS A 221 -3.09 -20.07 -22.81
CA HIS A 221 -2.00 -20.44 -23.71
C HIS A 221 -2.26 -19.97 -25.14
N SER A 222 -3.50 -20.11 -25.63
CA SER A 222 -3.88 -19.76 -27.00
C SER A 222 -4.24 -18.28 -27.20
N GLN A 223 -4.80 -17.63 -26.18
CA GLN A 223 -5.35 -16.27 -26.23
C GLN A 223 -5.05 -15.51 -24.92
N PRO A 224 -3.76 -15.21 -24.63
CA PRO A 224 -3.37 -14.60 -23.36
C PRO A 224 -4.02 -13.24 -23.10
N ASP A 225 -4.29 -12.46 -24.14
CA ASP A 225 -4.90 -11.12 -24.03
C ASP A 225 -6.41 -11.16 -23.71
N ARG A 226 -7.02 -12.35 -23.78
CA ARG A 226 -8.45 -12.55 -23.45
C ARG A 226 -8.66 -13.00 -22.01
N ILE A 227 -7.59 -13.23 -21.25
CA ILE A 227 -7.64 -13.63 -19.85
C ILE A 227 -7.15 -12.48 -18.98
N LEU A 228 -8.00 -12.02 -18.07
CA LEU A 228 -7.70 -10.96 -17.14
C LEU A 228 -7.60 -11.54 -15.73
N LYS A 229 -6.45 -11.34 -15.08
CA LYS A 229 -6.19 -11.82 -13.71
C LYS A 229 -6.51 -10.73 -12.71
N VAL A 230 -7.33 -11.03 -11.71
CA VAL A 230 -7.76 -10.12 -10.64
C VAL A 230 -7.36 -10.71 -9.30
N LEU A 231 -6.61 -9.97 -8.48
CA LEU A 231 -6.28 -10.34 -7.10
C LEU A 231 -7.17 -9.57 -6.14
N LEU A 232 -7.71 -10.26 -5.15
CA LEU A 232 -8.43 -9.67 -4.03
C LEU A 232 -7.50 -9.43 -2.82
N THR A 233 -7.99 -8.68 -1.84
CA THR A 233 -7.21 -8.39 -0.64
C THR A 233 -6.79 -9.66 0.09
N GLY A 234 -5.52 -9.74 0.53
CA GLY A 234 -4.98 -10.91 1.21
C GLY A 234 -4.52 -12.05 0.29
N THR A 235 -4.74 -11.95 -1.02
CA THR A 235 -4.40 -13.03 -1.94
C THR A 235 -3.03 -12.81 -2.61
N CYS A 236 -2.41 -13.89 -3.10
CA CYS A 236 -1.08 -13.83 -3.71
C CYS A 236 -1.08 -14.54 -5.07
N LEU A 237 0.01 -14.47 -5.82
CA LEU A 237 0.10 -15.14 -7.13
C LEU A 237 -0.19 -16.65 -7.07
N LYS A 238 0.00 -17.28 -5.89
CA LYS A 238 -0.36 -18.68 -5.63
C LYS A 238 -1.87 -18.94 -5.59
N SER A 239 -2.70 -17.90 -5.64
CA SER A 239 -4.17 -17.99 -5.71
C SER A 239 -4.68 -18.28 -7.11
N PHE A 240 -3.81 -18.27 -8.13
CA PHE A 240 -4.15 -18.67 -9.49
C PHE A 240 -3.67 -20.11 -9.80
N PRO A 241 -4.27 -20.76 -10.81
CA PRO A 241 -3.72 -21.93 -11.46
C PRO A 241 -2.26 -21.70 -11.84
N ILE A 242 -1.41 -22.73 -11.71
CA ILE A 242 0.04 -22.62 -11.90
C ILE A 242 0.38 -21.98 -13.26
N ALA A 243 -0.32 -22.41 -14.32
CA ALA A 243 -0.16 -21.86 -15.67
C ALA A 243 -0.45 -20.35 -15.77
N LEU A 244 -1.34 -19.82 -14.94
CA LEU A 244 -1.66 -18.39 -14.87
C LEU A 244 -0.67 -17.61 -13.97
N ALA A 245 -0.09 -18.27 -12.97
CA ALA A 245 0.85 -17.68 -12.02
C ALA A 245 2.25 -17.44 -12.62
N GLU A 246 2.69 -18.29 -13.55
CA GLU A 246 4.06 -18.29 -14.10
C GLU A 246 4.30 -17.21 -15.18
N ARG A 247 3.26 -16.60 -15.75
CA ARG A 247 3.40 -15.62 -16.85
C ARG A 247 3.41 -14.16 -16.37
N GLN A 248 4.19 -13.34 -17.09
CA GLN A 248 4.53 -11.92 -16.79
C GLN A 248 3.35 -10.93 -16.70
N GLN A 249 2.12 -11.31 -17.05
CA GLN A 249 0.98 -10.40 -16.87
C GLN A 249 0.75 -10.17 -15.37
N HIS A 250 0.96 -8.94 -14.91
CA HIS A 250 0.66 -8.56 -13.53
C HIS A 250 -0.85 -8.58 -13.31
N PRO A 251 -1.34 -9.23 -12.25
CA PRO A 251 -2.75 -9.20 -11.91
C PRO A 251 -3.20 -7.80 -11.50
N LEU A 252 -4.46 -7.49 -11.78
CA LEU A 252 -5.13 -6.29 -11.27
C LEU A 252 -5.38 -6.48 -9.78
N ASP A 253 -4.62 -5.74 -8.99
CA ASP A 253 -4.65 -5.84 -7.52
C ASP A 253 -5.71 -4.91 -6.92
N PHE A 254 -6.75 -5.49 -6.34
CA PHE A 254 -7.84 -4.80 -5.63
C PHE A 254 -7.62 -4.76 -4.10
N LYS A 255 -6.39 -5.00 -3.61
CA LYS A 255 -6.04 -4.94 -2.17
C LYS A 255 -6.38 -3.62 -1.49
N SER A 256 -6.32 -2.50 -2.21
CA SER A 256 -6.62 -1.18 -1.65
C SER A 256 -8.00 -0.71 -2.08
N ARG A 257 -8.82 -0.33 -1.10
CA ARG A 257 -10.15 0.29 -1.30
C ARG A 257 -10.07 1.52 -2.20
N ASP A 258 -9.04 2.32 -2.04
CA ASP A 258 -8.85 3.57 -2.79
C ASP A 258 -8.62 3.33 -4.28
N ASN A 259 -8.27 2.09 -4.65
CA ASN A 259 -7.97 1.71 -6.02
C ASN A 259 -9.13 1.01 -6.74
N TYR A 260 -10.26 0.71 -6.08
CA TYR A 260 -11.35 -0.05 -6.70
C TYR A 260 -11.77 0.53 -8.05
N PHE A 261 -12.10 1.83 -8.08
CA PHE A 261 -12.59 2.51 -9.29
C PHE A 261 -11.53 2.55 -10.39
N SER A 262 -10.29 2.85 -10.03
CA SER A 262 -9.16 2.89 -10.97
C SER A 262 -8.94 1.50 -11.61
N LYS A 263 -8.96 0.44 -10.79
CA LYS A 263 -8.80 -0.94 -11.26
C LYS A 263 -10.02 -1.43 -12.05
N ALA A 264 -11.24 -1.03 -11.69
CA ALA A 264 -12.43 -1.29 -12.47
C ALA A 264 -12.34 -0.65 -13.87
N PHE A 265 -11.87 0.60 -13.96
CA PHE A 265 -11.60 1.22 -15.26
C PHE A 265 -10.48 0.54 -16.03
N ALA A 266 -9.45 0.02 -15.37
CA ALA A 266 -8.42 -0.77 -16.04
C ALA A 266 -9.00 -2.07 -16.65
N ILE A 267 -9.95 -2.72 -15.98
CA ILE A 267 -10.72 -3.84 -16.55
C ILE A 267 -11.50 -3.37 -17.79
N LEU A 268 -12.27 -2.29 -17.67
CA LEU A 268 -13.08 -1.75 -18.78
C LEU A 268 -12.22 -1.36 -19.98
N GLU A 269 -11.07 -0.73 -19.74
CA GLU A 269 -10.13 -0.32 -20.79
C GLU A 269 -9.61 -1.54 -21.57
N LYS A 270 -9.33 -2.65 -20.88
CA LYS A 270 -8.97 -3.91 -21.53
C LYS A 270 -10.12 -4.59 -22.25
N LEU A 271 -11.31 -4.61 -21.66
CA LEU A 271 -12.49 -5.21 -22.30
C LEU A 271 -12.91 -4.42 -23.56
N PHE A 272 -12.71 -3.11 -23.58
CA PHE A 272 -13.01 -2.25 -24.73
C PHE A 272 -11.81 -1.99 -25.65
N GLU A 273 -10.64 -2.59 -25.42
CA GLU A 273 -9.38 -2.28 -26.12
C GLU A 273 -9.53 -2.28 -27.65
N SER A 274 -10.23 -3.28 -28.21
CA SER A 274 -10.47 -3.36 -29.66
C SER A 274 -11.34 -2.22 -30.21
N GLN A 275 -12.24 -1.68 -29.39
CA GLN A 275 -13.16 -0.58 -29.75
C GLN A 275 -12.50 0.79 -29.54
N LEU A 276 -11.62 0.91 -28.54
CA LEU A 276 -10.85 2.12 -28.21
C LEU A 276 -9.78 2.47 -29.26
N THR A 277 -9.64 1.67 -30.31
CA THR A 277 -8.87 2.03 -31.52
C THR A 277 -9.50 3.22 -32.27
N LYS A 278 -10.82 3.43 -32.13
CA LYS A 278 -11.52 4.60 -32.69
C LYS A 278 -11.25 5.84 -31.82
N PRO A 279 -10.69 6.93 -32.37
CA PRO A 279 -10.33 8.12 -31.58
C PRO A 279 -11.50 8.74 -30.81
N GLU A 280 -12.70 8.73 -31.40
CA GLU A 280 -13.93 9.26 -30.80
C GLU A 280 -14.32 8.48 -29.55
N LEU A 281 -14.29 7.14 -29.62
CA LEU A 281 -14.58 6.26 -28.49
C LEU A 281 -13.51 6.35 -27.42
N LYS A 282 -12.24 6.45 -27.80
CA LYS A 282 -11.13 6.64 -26.85
C LYS A 282 -11.26 7.94 -26.09
N THR A 283 -11.60 9.03 -26.78
CA THR A 283 -11.79 10.34 -26.16
C THR A 283 -12.99 10.35 -25.23
N SER A 284 -14.10 9.73 -25.65
CA SER A 284 -15.30 9.56 -24.81
C SER A 284 -14.98 8.74 -23.56
N PHE A 285 -14.31 7.59 -23.71
CA PHE A 285 -13.90 6.74 -22.58
C PHE A 285 -12.99 7.48 -21.59
N LEU A 286 -11.98 8.20 -22.10
CA LEU A 286 -11.05 8.95 -21.24
C LEU A 286 -11.75 10.10 -20.51
N ALA A 287 -12.70 10.78 -21.16
CA ALA A 287 -13.52 11.80 -20.52
C ALA A 287 -14.38 11.23 -19.39
N VAL A 288 -14.97 10.04 -19.61
CA VAL A 288 -15.76 9.31 -18.60
C VAL A 288 -14.87 8.84 -17.43
N LYS A 289 -13.73 8.21 -17.73
CA LYS A 289 -12.73 7.77 -16.73
C LYS A 289 -12.24 8.94 -15.88
N ASN A 290 -11.85 10.05 -16.52
CA ASN A 290 -11.39 11.25 -15.81
C ASN A 290 -12.50 11.88 -14.99
N ARG A 291 -13.74 11.93 -15.50
CA ARG A 291 -14.88 12.42 -14.72
C ARG A 291 -15.07 11.58 -13.47
N ALA A 292 -15.08 10.26 -13.57
CA ALA A 292 -15.30 9.36 -12.45
C ALA A 292 -14.16 9.36 -11.41
N LEU A 293 -12.91 9.46 -11.86
CA LEU A 293 -11.75 9.43 -10.96
C LEU A 293 -11.40 10.80 -10.37
N ASN A 294 -11.66 11.88 -11.10
CA ASN A 294 -11.37 13.26 -10.65
C ASN A 294 -12.56 13.92 -9.92
N THR A 295 -13.72 13.27 -9.83
CA THR A 295 -14.84 13.71 -8.98
C THR A 295 -14.68 13.29 -7.52
N LEU A 296 -13.44 13.18 -7.03
CA LEU A 296 -13.23 13.28 -5.60
C LEU A 296 -13.87 14.59 -5.16
N PRO A 297 -14.87 14.56 -4.27
CA PRO A 297 -15.40 15.80 -3.78
C PRO A 297 -14.21 16.47 -3.07
N ALA A 298 -13.95 17.71 -3.45
CA ALA A 298 -12.89 18.52 -2.86
C ALA A 298 -12.96 18.57 -1.31
N THR A 299 -14.07 18.11 -0.71
CA THR A 299 -14.27 17.93 0.72
C THR A 299 -13.29 16.99 1.43
N PHE A 300 -12.60 16.07 0.74
CA PHE A 300 -11.55 15.26 1.39
C PHE A 300 -10.11 15.66 1.07
N LEU A 301 -9.90 16.62 0.15
CA LEU A 301 -8.56 17.13 -0.12
C LEU A 301 -8.32 18.54 0.37
N PHE A 302 -9.29 19.44 0.41
CA PHE A 302 -9.18 20.71 1.13
C PHE A 302 -10.57 21.21 1.46
N SER A 303 -10.86 21.41 2.75
CA SER A 303 -11.75 22.52 3.08
C SER A 303 -11.05 23.79 2.59
N SER A 304 -11.47 24.28 1.43
CA SER A 304 -11.16 25.62 0.96
C SER A 304 -12.30 26.05 0.05
N ALA A 305 -13.32 26.62 0.69
CA ALA A 305 -14.05 27.69 0.06
C ALA A 305 -13.03 28.77 -0.28
N ALA A 306 -12.78 29.00 -1.58
CA ALA A 306 -12.10 30.19 -2.10
C ALA A 306 -10.91 30.72 -1.27
N ALA A 307 -10.06 29.84 -0.73
CA ALA A 307 -8.84 30.27 -0.05
C ALA A 307 -7.67 30.13 -1.02
N ASP A 308 -6.87 31.19 -1.04
CA ASP A 308 -5.58 31.33 -1.70
C ASP A 308 -4.71 30.06 -1.61
N PRO A 309 -3.75 29.85 -2.54
CA PRO A 309 -2.81 28.74 -2.47
C PRO A 309 -2.28 28.57 -1.04
N PRO A 310 -2.19 27.32 -0.53
CA PRO A 310 -1.81 27.08 0.87
C PRO A 310 -0.52 27.84 1.14
N SER A 311 -0.60 28.76 2.09
CA SER A 311 0.55 29.57 2.45
C SER A 311 1.70 28.63 2.84
N LEU A 312 2.92 29.05 2.55
CA LEU A 312 4.11 28.26 2.84
C LEU A 312 4.21 27.79 4.32
N PRO A 313 3.77 28.55 5.35
CA PRO A 313 3.93 28.14 6.74
C PRO A 313 3.18 26.84 7.15
N PRO A 314 1.89 26.63 6.80
CA PRO A 314 1.22 25.34 7.00
C PRO A 314 1.94 24.13 6.39
N LEU A 315 2.44 24.26 5.14
CA LEU A 315 3.16 23.18 4.47
C LEU A 315 4.46 22.83 5.20
N VAL A 316 5.22 23.85 5.61
CA VAL A 316 6.44 23.70 6.40
C VAL A 316 6.15 22.97 7.71
N GLN A 317 5.04 23.31 8.39
CA GLN A 317 4.64 22.65 9.64
C GLN A 317 4.30 21.16 9.42
N CYS A 318 3.55 20.83 8.37
CA CYS A 318 3.21 19.44 8.02
C CYS A 318 4.47 18.60 7.75
N LEU A 319 5.44 19.15 7.01
CA LEU A 319 6.69 18.44 6.73
C LEU A 319 7.53 18.23 8.00
N ARG A 320 7.61 19.23 8.88
CA ARG A 320 8.30 19.10 10.17
C ARG A 320 7.70 17.99 11.02
N GLN A 321 6.37 17.88 11.04
CA GLN A 321 5.69 16.79 11.75
C GLN A 321 5.96 15.44 11.08
N SER A 322 5.89 15.36 9.75
CA SER A 322 6.16 14.13 9.00
C SER A 322 7.57 13.60 9.22
N TYR A 323 8.58 14.47 9.30
CA TYR A 323 9.97 14.06 9.52
C TYR A 323 10.29 13.67 10.97
N GLN A 324 9.39 13.89 11.94
CA GLN A 324 9.56 13.34 13.30
C GLN A 324 9.62 11.82 13.32
N LYS A 325 9.03 11.14 12.33
CA LYS A 325 9.11 9.68 12.21
C LYS A 325 10.54 9.16 12.00
N PHE A 326 11.46 10.01 11.56
CA PHE A 326 12.87 9.66 11.39
C PHE A 326 13.68 9.80 12.67
N ARG A 327 13.06 10.17 13.80
CA ARG A 327 13.72 10.32 15.10
C ARG A 327 14.40 9.04 15.57
N TYR A 328 13.88 7.88 15.21
CA TYR A 328 14.42 6.58 15.61
C TYR A 328 14.75 5.73 14.38
N LEU A 329 15.82 4.95 14.52
CA LEU A 329 16.17 3.88 13.60
C LEU A 329 15.91 2.55 14.30
N GLU A 330 15.23 1.64 13.62
CA GLU A 330 15.08 0.27 14.09
C GLU A 330 16.38 -0.49 13.81
N ARG A 331 17.00 -1.02 14.87
CA ARG A 331 18.13 -1.94 14.70
C ARG A 331 17.65 -3.25 14.10
N PHE A 332 18.35 -3.73 13.08
CA PHE A 332 17.95 -4.94 12.37
C PHE A 332 18.03 -6.22 13.23
N ILE A 333 18.91 -6.25 14.23
CA ILE A 333 19.22 -7.47 15.01
C ILE A 333 18.19 -7.72 16.11
N ASP A 334 17.85 -6.68 16.86
CA ASP A 334 17.02 -6.74 18.06
C ASP A 334 15.74 -5.91 17.95
N MET A 335 15.52 -5.25 16.80
CA MET A 335 14.38 -4.34 16.55
C MET A 335 14.26 -3.22 17.59
N THR A 336 15.33 -2.94 18.33
CA THR A 336 15.30 -1.88 19.33
C THR A 336 15.36 -0.52 18.61
N PRO A 337 14.43 0.41 18.92
CA PRO A 337 14.48 1.75 18.37
C PRO A 337 15.64 2.49 19.03
N VAL A 338 16.55 3.01 18.21
CA VAL A 338 17.67 3.83 18.69
C VAL A 338 17.53 5.23 18.11
N PRO A 339 17.71 6.28 18.91
CA PRO A 339 17.70 7.64 18.40
C PRO A 339 18.62 7.78 17.19
N ILE A 340 18.11 8.38 16.12
CA ILE A 340 18.90 8.58 14.89
C ILE A 340 20.15 9.42 15.18
N GLU A 341 20.09 10.31 16.18
CA GLU A 341 21.20 11.15 16.64
C GLU A 341 22.33 10.34 17.30
N GLU A 342 21.98 9.26 17.99
CA GLU A 342 22.93 8.37 18.66
C GLU A 342 23.43 7.27 17.73
N SER A 343 22.61 6.87 16.75
CA SER A 343 22.94 5.85 15.75
C SER A 343 23.69 6.40 14.55
N PHE A 344 23.52 7.69 14.26
CA PHE A 344 24.29 8.37 13.23
C PHE A 344 25.69 8.63 13.77
N ILE A 345 26.50 7.57 13.77
CA ILE A 345 27.95 7.72 13.80
C ILE A 345 28.28 8.54 12.58
N GLN A 346 28.88 9.72 12.79
CA GLN A 346 29.25 10.63 11.73
C GLN A 346 30.06 9.85 10.68
N LEU A 347 29.36 9.46 9.61
CA LEU A 347 29.97 8.74 8.50
C LEU A 347 31.13 9.62 8.07
N ALA A 348 32.33 9.03 7.93
CA ALA A 348 33.47 9.73 7.40
C ALA A 348 33.15 10.10 5.95
N LEU A 349 32.55 11.27 5.76
CA LEU A 349 32.34 11.84 4.45
C LEU A 349 33.72 12.23 3.96
N VAL A 350 34.07 11.81 2.76
CA VAL A 350 35.34 12.13 2.15
C VAL A 350 35.06 13.03 0.96
N GLN A 351 35.74 14.16 0.89
CA GLN A 351 35.71 14.98 -0.31
C GLN A 351 36.76 14.45 -1.31
N GLU A 352 36.33 13.92 -2.46
CA GLU A 352 37.26 13.66 -3.57
C GLU A 352 37.50 14.96 -4.35
N GLU A 353 38.76 15.41 -4.39
CA GLU A 353 39.12 16.68 -5.04
C GLU A 353 39.18 16.56 -6.58
N GLU A 354 39.36 15.36 -7.14
CA GLU A 354 39.58 15.14 -8.57
C GLU A 354 38.34 15.13 -9.46
N GLN A 355 37.14 15.25 -8.90
CA GLN A 355 35.90 15.22 -9.71
C GLN A 355 35.58 16.58 -10.35
N LYS A 356 36.12 17.68 -9.84
CA LYS A 356 35.91 19.03 -10.42
C LYS A 356 36.51 19.19 -11.81
N ASP A 357 37.61 18.50 -12.12
CA ASP A 357 38.26 18.58 -13.42
C ASP A 357 37.65 17.59 -14.43
N LYS A 358 37.07 16.48 -13.95
CA LYS A 358 36.39 15.47 -14.79
C LYS A 358 34.91 15.80 -15.07
N GLU A 359 34.21 16.54 -14.22
CA GLU A 359 32.84 17.01 -14.52
C GLU A 359 32.79 18.02 -15.69
N ARG A 360 33.92 18.66 -16.03
CA ARG A 360 34.06 19.45 -17.27
C ARG A 360 34.24 18.59 -18.52
N GLN A 361 34.54 17.30 -18.37
CA GLN A 361 34.75 16.34 -19.45
C GLN A 361 33.81 15.15 -19.27
N THR A 362 32.55 15.36 -19.68
CA THR A 362 31.62 14.38 -20.23
C THR A 362 31.64 12.93 -19.68
N PHE A 363 30.54 12.55 -19.04
CA PHE A 363 30.01 11.19 -18.82
C PHE A 363 30.63 10.07 -19.67
N SER A 364 31.79 9.56 -19.29
CA SER A 364 32.35 8.33 -19.85
C SER A 364 33.02 7.52 -18.76
N THR A 365 32.44 6.33 -18.54
CA THR A 365 33.04 5.14 -17.90
C THR A 365 33.96 5.38 -16.70
N PHE A 366 33.36 5.35 -15.51
CA PHE A 366 34.08 5.25 -14.24
C PHE A 366 34.70 3.85 -14.08
N ASP A 367 36.00 3.76 -14.32
CA ASP A 367 36.80 2.59 -14.01
C ASP A 367 37.35 2.72 -12.57
N HIS A 368 36.78 1.95 -11.64
CA HIS A 368 36.99 2.08 -10.19
C HIS A 368 38.18 1.27 -9.63
N ASN A 369 39.16 0.88 -10.44
CA ASN A 369 40.15 -0.12 -10.04
C ASN A 369 41.63 0.27 -10.19
N SER A 370 42.01 1.54 -10.26
CA SER A 370 43.43 1.90 -10.18
C SER A 370 43.91 1.96 -8.72
N PHE A 371 44.91 1.14 -8.40
CA PHE A 371 45.53 0.99 -7.08
C PHE A 371 46.02 2.32 -6.49
N GLU A 372 46.36 3.30 -7.34
CA GLU A 372 46.80 4.66 -6.96
C GLU A 372 45.66 5.56 -6.43
N ALA A 373 44.41 5.35 -6.84
CA ALA A 373 43.28 6.16 -6.36
C ALA A 373 42.94 5.88 -4.88
N ILE A 374 43.35 4.72 -4.37
CA ILE A 374 43.10 4.28 -2.99
C ILE A 374 44.04 4.99 -2.00
N HIS A 375 45.22 5.44 -2.46
CA HIS A 375 46.27 6.02 -1.61
C HIS A 375 46.32 7.55 -1.60
N LYS A 376 45.39 8.25 -2.28
CA LYS A 376 45.31 9.72 -2.19
C LYS A 376 44.79 10.14 -0.80
N PRO A 377 45.36 11.19 -0.19
CA PRO A 377 44.92 11.65 1.12
C PRO A 377 43.47 12.13 1.04
N LYS A 378 42.58 11.37 1.68
CA LYS A 378 41.14 11.64 1.75
C LYS A 378 40.87 12.61 2.88
N THR A 379 40.38 13.80 2.57
CA THR A 379 39.97 14.77 3.59
C THR A 379 38.62 14.36 4.15
N VAL A 380 38.59 14.04 5.45
CA VAL A 380 37.36 13.77 6.17
C VAL A 380 36.64 15.10 6.37
N ILE A 381 35.41 15.20 5.88
CA ILE A 381 34.56 16.37 6.03
C ILE A 381 33.42 16.09 7.01
N THR A 382 33.02 17.11 7.75
CA THR A 382 31.85 17.05 8.63
C THR A 382 30.56 17.34 7.85
N LEU A 383 29.40 16.95 8.40
CA LEU A 383 28.10 17.31 7.80
C LEU A 383 27.92 18.83 7.72
N HIS A 384 28.41 19.54 8.73
CA HIS A 384 28.43 21.00 8.76
C HIS A 384 29.27 21.57 7.60
N GLU A 385 30.49 21.07 7.40
CA GLU A 385 31.36 21.47 6.29
C GLU A 385 30.79 21.14 4.90
N LEU A 386 30.06 20.01 4.79
CA LEU A 386 29.35 19.64 3.55
C LEU A 386 28.38 20.75 3.12
N PHE A 387 27.72 21.38 4.09
CA PHE A 387 26.69 22.40 3.88
C PHE A 387 27.17 23.85 4.11
N GLN A 388 28.48 24.10 4.18
CA GLN A 388 29.03 25.45 4.30
C GLN A 388 29.29 26.13 2.95
N LYS A 389 29.48 25.35 1.88
CA LYS A 389 29.87 25.88 0.55
C LYS A 389 28.64 26.33 -0.24
N ASP A 390 28.81 27.33 -1.13
CA ASP A 390 27.81 27.79 -2.12
C ASP A 390 27.53 26.75 -3.23
N LYS A 391 27.41 25.48 -2.85
CA LYS A 391 27.02 24.40 -3.75
C LYS A 391 25.50 24.38 -3.85
N THR A 392 24.99 24.25 -5.06
CA THR A 392 23.55 24.02 -5.33
C THR A 392 23.22 22.54 -5.45
N HIS A 393 24.24 21.72 -5.76
CA HIS A 393 24.11 20.28 -5.94
C HIS A 393 25.18 19.53 -5.15
N LEU A 394 24.76 18.47 -4.47
CA LEU A 394 25.62 17.55 -3.74
C LEU A 394 25.30 16.14 -4.20
N PHE A 395 26.33 15.42 -4.62
CA PHE A 395 26.23 14.01 -4.95
C PHE A 395 27.03 13.21 -3.92
N ILE A 396 26.35 12.26 -3.27
CA ILE A 396 26.94 11.45 -2.20
C ILE A 396 26.98 10.00 -2.66
N GLU A 397 28.19 9.53 -2.93
CA GLU A 397 28.44 8.15 -3.35
C GLU A 397 28.83 7.26 -2.16
N GLY A 398 28.64 5.96 -2.34
CA GLY A 398 29.07 4.97 -1.36
C GLY A 398 28.45 3.61 -1.62
N ARG A 399 29.02 2.57 -1.02
CA ARG A 399 28.56 1.17 -1.20
C ARG A 399 27.12 0.97 -0.71
N ALA A 400 26.48 -0.10 -1.18
CA ALA A 400 25.19 -0.52 -0.63
C ALA A 400 25.31 -0.79 0.87
N GLY A 401 24.29 -0.42 1.65
CA GLY A 401 24.28 -0.60 3.10
C GLY A 401 25.06 0.43 3.92
N ILE A 402 25.81 1.36 3.30
CA ILE A 402 26.63 2.36 4.03
C ILE A 402 25.82 3.47 4.74
N GLY A 403 24.48 3.47 4.62
CA GLY A 403 23.62 4.44 5.29
C GLY A 403 23.30 5.73 4.53
N LYS A 404 23.42 5.77 3.19
CA LYS A 404 23.06 6.98 2.39
C LYS A 404 21.61 7.43 2.59
N THR A 405 20.65 6.51 2.58
CA THR A 405 19.24 6.84 2.83
C THR A 405 19.03 7.34 4.25
N THR A 406 19.70 6.71 5.21
CA THR A 406 19.71 7.10 6.63
C THR A 406 20.28 8.51 6.82
N LEU A 407 21.34 8.88 6.08
CA LEU A 407 21.88 10.24 6.06
C LEU A 407 20.84 11.26 5.58
N CYS A 408 20.11 10.97 4.49
CA CYS A 408 19.04 11.84 4.02
C CYS A 408 17.92 12.00 5.07
N GLN A 409 17.51 10.90 5.70
CA GLN A 409 16.50 10.91 6.77
C GLN A 409 16.97 11.74 7.98
N TYR A 410 18.25 11.61 8.35
CA TYR A 410 18.88 12.37 9.42
C TYR A 410 18.91 13.88 9.12
N ILE A 411 19.27 14.28 7.89
CA ILE A 411 19.23 15.68 7.46
C ILE A 411 17.81 16.24 7.54
N SER A 412 16.81 15.49 7.04
CA SER A 412 15.40 15.90 7.11
C SER A 412 14.91 16.04 8.54
N TYR A 413 15.35 15.15 9.44
CA TYR A 413 15.03 15.20 10.87
C TYR A 413 15.68 16.40 11.56
N ILE A 414 17.00 16.60 11.39
CA ILE A 414 17.73 17.74 11.96
C ILE A 414 17.10 19.07 11.56
N TRP A 415 16.66 19.21 10.30
CA TRP A 415 16.04 20.43 9.83
C TRP A 415 14.76 20.80 10.62
N THR A 416 14.10 19.82 11.24
CA THR A 416 12.94 20.06 12.12
C THR A 416 13.31 20.61 13.49
N LYS A 417 14.58 20.47 13.91
CA LYS A 417 15.11 20.84 15.22
C LYS A 417 15.90 22.15 15.15
N PRO A 418 15.32 23.29 15.57
CA PRO A 418 15.98 24.58 15.47
C PRO A 418 17.40 24.62 16.07
N GLU A 419 17.60 23.94 17.19
CA GLU A 419 18.85 23.86 17.94
C GLU A 419 19.96 23.12 17.17
N LEU A 420 19.62 22.01 16.50
CA LEU A 420 20.59 21.22 15.72
C LEU A 420 20.72 21.70 14.28
N ARG A 421 19.68 22.35 13.75
CA ARG A 421 19.61 22.79 12.35
C ARG A 421 20.79 23.68 12.00
N LYS A 422 21.10 24.68 12.82
CA LYS A 422 22.21 25.60 12.57
C LYS A 422 23.57 24.93 12.82
N GLU A 423 23.67 24.14 13.88
CA GLU A 423 24.92 23.44 14.25
C GLU A 423 25.35 22.42 13.18
N LYS A 424 24.40 21.63 12.64
CA LYS A 424 24.70 20.51 11.75
C LYS A 424 24.59 20.83 10.26
N LEU A 425 23.73 21.78 9.87
CA LEU A 425 23.52 22.14 8.45
C LEU A 425 24.20 23.44 8.03
N GLY A 426 24.92 24.12 8.94
CA GLY A 426 25.73 25.29 8.61
C GLY A 426 24.93 26.40 7.91
N SER A 427 25.45 26.94 6.80
CA SER A 427 24.80 28.04 6.06
C SER A 427 23.51 27.61 5.35
N TRP A 428 23.32 26.31 5.11
CA TRP A 428 22.07 25.80 4.53
C TRP A 428 20.89 25.85 5.51
N ALA A 429 21.17 25.91 6.81
CA ALA A 429 20.15 26.02 7.85
C ALA A 429 19.17 27.16 7.54
N ASP A 430 19.67 28.33 7.16
CA ASP A 430 18.86 29.53 6.94
C ASP A 430 18.52 29.75 5.45
N ARG A 431 19.14 28.99 4.54
CA ARG A 431 18.96 29.14 3.09
C ARG A 431 17.70 28.48 2.55
N PHE A 432 17.23 27.40 3.21
CA PHE A 432 16.09 26.63 2.75
C PHE A 432 14.90 26.75 3.70
N GLU A 433 13.84 27.39 3.23
CA GLU A 433 12.58 27.52 3.95
C GLU A 433 11.83 26.18 4.05
N LEU A 434 12.13 25.24 3.14
CA LEU A 434 11.48 23.95 2.96
C LEU A 434 12.50 22.85 2.60
N ILE A 435 12.33 21.64 3.14
CA ILE A 435 13.06 20.44 2.68
C ILE A 435 12.07 19.37 2.23
N LEU A 436 12.29 18.82 1.03
CA LEU A 436 11.52 17.72 0.45
C LEU A 436 12.39 16.47 0.35
N TRP A 437 12.05 15.43 1.10
CA TRP A 437 12.67 14.11 1.00
C TRP A 437 11.90 13.25 0.00
N ILE A 438 12.58 12.89 -1.10
CA ILE A 438 11.97 12.14 -2.21
C ILE A 438 12.63 10.75 -2.29
N PRO A 439 11.95 9.67 -1.86
CA PRO A 439 12.46 8.31 -2.01
C PRO A 439 12.37 7.87 -3.47
N LEU A 440 13.50 7.89 -4.18
CA LEU A 440 13.56 7.59 -5.63
C LEU A 440 13.05 6.18 -5.99
N ARG A 441 13.14 5.21 -5.06
CA ARG A 441 12.61 3.84 -5.24
C ARG A 441 11.10 3.85 -5.54
N ASN A 442 10.37 4.84 -5.03
CA ASN A 442 8.92 4.92 -5.18
C ASN A 442 8.50 5.63 -6.48
N LEU A 443 9.42 6.28 -7.17
CA LEU A 443 9.16 7.01 -8.41
C LEU A 443 9.33 6.16 -9.68
N LEU A 444 9.95 4.97 -9.55
CA LEU A 444 10.29 4.10 -10.68
C LEU A 444 9.29 2.98 -10.92
N GLN A 445 8.10 3.04 -10.31
CA GLN A 445 6.99 2.21 -10.76
C GLN A 445 6.56 2.74 -12.13
N LYS A 446 7.19 2.19 -13.19
CA LYS A 446 6.64 2.28 -14.54
C LYS A 446 5.29 1.56 -14.51
N GLU A 447 4.23 2.32 -14.72
CA GLU A 447 2.89 1.80 -14.99
C GLU A 447 2.90 0.79 -16.15
#